data_AF-A0A9J7DT91-F1
#
_entry.id   AF-A0A9J7DT91-F1
#
_cell.length_a   1.000
_cell.length_b   1.000
_cell.length_c   1.000
_cell.angle_alpha   90.00
_cell.angle_beta   90.00
_cell.angle_gamma   90.00
#
_symmetry.space_group_name_H-M   'P 1'
#
loop_
_entity.id
_entity.type
_entity.pdbx_description
1 polymer ?
#
loop_
_entity_poly.entity_id
_entity_poly.type
_entity_poly.pdbx_seq_one_letter_code
_entity_poly.pdbx_strand_id
1 'polypeptide(L)'
;MYGILKNYRLGFLLSYVFICCNTEVPNTTASVILISFFEYGIHVEGEEVSLAINGYIPPFTPIFTQNVTPQRSDLEQKFTYLRAEYVSPMSAVDVVYNDKTFSLSFYVRFPFLNIPFGIVGYSVKPSHSRTWNTWRRNKNHVTL
;
A
#
# COMPACT_ATOMS: atom_id res chain seq x y z
N MET A 1 -17.87 47.29 42.27
CA MET A 1 -16.69 46.61 41.68
C MET A 1 -16.99 45.13 41.40
N TYR A 2 -17.81 44.82 40.40
CA TYR A 2 -18.07 43.42 39.96
C TYR A 2 -18.12 43.32 38.42
N GLY A 3 -17.28 44.08 37.72
CA GLY A 3 -17.36 44.23 36.27
C GLY A 3 -16.28 43.52 35.45
N ILE A 4 -15.29 42.88 36.09
CA ILE A 4 -14.05 42.51 35.37
C ILE A 4 -13.87 40.98 35.28
N LEU A 5 -14.37 40.19 36.23
CA LEU A 5 -14.06 38.75 36.28
C LEU A 5 -14.83 37.85 35.29
N LYS A 6 -15.90 38.34 34.64
CA LYS A 6 -16.77 37.50 33.77
C LYS A 6 -16.28 37.40 32.32
N ASN A 7 -15.41 38.31 31.87
CA ASN A 7 -15.01 38.41 30.46
C ASN A 7 -13.82 37.49 30.08
N TYR A 8 -13.03 37.04 31.05
CA TYR A 8 -11.85 36.20 30.78
C TYR A 8 -12.21 34.77 30.36
N ARG A 9 -13.35 34.23 30.85
CA ARG A 9 -13.80 32.88 30.49
C ARG A 9 -14.32 32.82 29.05
N LEU A 10 -14.97 33.88 28.57
CA LEU A 10 -15.47 33.97 27.21
C LEU A 10 -14.33 34.17 26.21
N GLY A 11 -13.34 35.01 26.54
CA GLY A 11 -12.15 35.22 25.71
C GLY A 11 -11.27 33.96 25.57
N PHE A 12 -11.14 33.17 26.65
CA PHE A 12 -10.36 31.93 26.63
C PHE A 12 -11.06 30.80 25.83
N LEU A 13 -12.39 30.76 25.84
CA LEU A 13 -13.18 29.85 24.99
C LEU A 13 -13.07 30.23 23.51
N LEU A 14 -13.13 31.53 23.21
CA LEU A 14 -13.02 32.02 21.83
C LEU A 14 -11.60 31.80 21.24
N SER A 15 -10.54 31.95 22.05
CA SER A 15 -9.18 31.64 21.59
C SER A 15 -8.94 30.14 21.38
N TYR A 16 -9.52 29.26 22.20
CA TYR A 16 -9.44 27.81 21.99
C TYR A 16 -10.16 27.38 20.71
N VAL A 17 -11.34 27.95 20.43
CA VAL A 17 -12.07 27.68 19.18
C VAL A 17 -11.28 28.20 17.96
N PHE A 18 -10.64 29.37 18.05
CA PHE A 18 -9.83 29.90 16.95
C PHE A 18 -8.54 29.09 16.69
N ILE A 19 -7.92 28.54 17.73
CA ILE A 19 -6.69 27.72 17.61
C ILE A 19 -7.02 26.34 17.03
N CYS A 20 -8.17 25.74 17.37
CA CYS A 20 -8.62 24.49 16.74
C CYS A 20 -9.10 24.67 15.29
N CYS A 21 -9.51 25.89 14.89
CA CYS A 21 -9.95 26.16 13.51
C CYS A 21 -8.82 26.62 12.56
N ASN A 22 -7.65 27.04 13.08
CA ASN A 22 -6.52 27.53 12.27
C ASN A 22 -5.31 26.59 12.28
N THR A 23 -5.44 25.35 12.76
CA THR A 23 -4.51 24.30 12.31
C THR A 23 -4.82 24.03 10.86
N GLU A 24 -4.08 24.75 10.01
CA GLU A 24 -3.92 24.55 8.59
C GLU A 24 -3.83 23.04 8.29
N VAL A 25 -4.95 22.45 7.87
CA VAL A 25 -4.91 21.27 7.03
C VAL A 25 -4.72 21.81 5.62
N PRO A 26 -3.55 21.64 4.99
CA PRO A 26 -3.37 22.09 3.63
C PRO A 26 -4.36 21.30 2.74
N ASN A 27 -5.20 22.03 2.02
CA ASN A 27 -5.98 21.56 0.87
C ASN A 27 -7.08 20.51 1.14
N THR A 28 -8.23 20.94 1.67
CA THR A 28 -9.46 20.13 1.72
C THR A 28 -10.54 20.62 0.74
N THR A 29 -10.22 20.65 -0.56
CA THR A 29 -11.23 20.64 -1.64
C THR A 29 -10.80 19.83 -2.87
N ALA A 30 -9.99 18.79 -2.67
CA ALA A 30 -9.99 17.64 -3.54
C ALA A 30 -10.35 16.45 -2.66
N SER A 31 -11.38 15.71 -3.02
CA SER A 31 -11.51 14.33 -2.57
C SER A 31 -10.26 13.59 -3.06
N VAL A 32 -9.18 13.64 -2.28
CA VAL A 32 -7.96 12.90 -2.56
C VAL A 32 -8.33 11.44 -2.33
N ILE A 33 -8.78 10.81 -3.39
CA ILE A 33 -8.83 9.37 -3.51
C ILE A 33 -7.38 8.91 -3.38
N LEU A 34 -6.94 8.66 -2.15
CA LEU A 34 -5.57 8.28 -1.85
C LEU A 34 -5.37 6.85 -2.35
N ILE A 35 -4.74 6.73 -3.52
CA ILE A 35 -4.27 5.43 -4.02
C ILE A 35 -3.20 4.95 -3.04
N SER A 36 -3.44 3.79 -2.45
CA SER A 36 -2.53 3.14 -1.51
C SER A 36 -1.77 2.04 -2.23
N PHE A 37 -0.56 1.75 -1.77
CA PHE A 37 0.32 0.77 -2.39
C PHE A 37 0.86 -0.21 -1.37
N PHE A 38 0.90 -1.47 -1.76
CA PHE A 38 1.66 -2.54 -1.14
C PHE A 38 2.76 -2.98 -2.10
N GLU A 39 3.96 -3.18 -1.58
CA GLU A 39 5.11 -3.62 -2.35
C GLU A 39 5.82 -4.78 -1.65
N TYR A 40 6.27 -5.75 -2.44
CA TYR A 40 7.07 -6.87 -1.99
C TYR A 40 8.27 -7.03 -2.93
N GLY A 41 9.46 -7.24 -2.36
CA GLY A 41 10.69 -7.43 -3.12
C GLY A 41 11.30 -6.13 -3.63
N ILE A 42 12.13 -6.23 -4.67
CA ILE A 42 12.81 -5.09 -5.30
C ILE A 42 12.85 -5.29 -6.81
N HIS A 43 12.79 -4.19 -7.54
CA HIS A 43 13.01 -4.19 -8.98
C HIS A 43 14.44 -4.64 -9.31
N VAL A 44 14.58 -5.53 -10.29
CA VAL A 44 15.87 -6.03 -10.78
C VAL A 44 15.92 -5.89 -12.29
N GLU A 45 17.11 -5.59 -12.83
CA GLU A 45 17.35 -5.53 -14.26
C GLU A 45 16.89 -6.84 -14.95
N GLY A 46 16.29 -6.72 -16.13
CA GLY A 46 15.84 -7.87 -16.92
C GLY A 46 14.57 -8.57 -16.41
N GLU A 47 13.87 -8.00 -15.44
CA GLU A 47 12.54 -8.48 -15.06
C GLU A 47 11.47 -8.11 -16.09
N GLU A 48 10.49 -8.99 -16.24
CA GLU A 48 9.34 -8.80 -17.10
C GLU A 48 8.06 -9.01 -16.30
N VAL A 49 6.95 -8.42 -16.76
CA VAL A 49 5.64 -8.63 -16.14
C VAL A 49 5.26 -10.11 -16.30
N SER A 50 5.05 -10.78 -15.18
CA SER A 50 4.65 -12.19 -15.09
C SER A 50 3.19 -12.37 -14.65
N LEU A 51 2.60 -11.32 -14.08
CA LEU A 51 1.19 -11.27 -13.68
C LEU A 51 0.66 -9.83 -13.76
N ALA A 52 -0.56 -9.66 -14.27
CA ALA A 52 -1.33 -8.44 -14.12
C ALA A 52 -2.81 -8.78 -13.87
N ILE A 53 -3.37 -8.30 -12.76
CA ILE A 53 -4.77 -8.53 -12.39
C ILE A 53 -5.37 -7.22 -11.93
N ASN A 54 -6.55 -6.89 -12.44
CA ASN A 54 -7.37 -5.81 -11.90
C ASN A 54 -8.70 -6.38 -11.39
N GLY A 55 -9.24 -5.80 -10.33
CA GLY A 55 -10.47 -6.29 -9.75
C GLY A 55 -11.02 -5.37 -8.67
N TYR A 56 -11.99 -5.91 -7.93
CA TYR A 56 -12.64 -5.24 -6.83
C TYR A 56 -12.76 -6.19 -5.65
N ILE A 57 -12.45 -5.69 -4.46
CA ILE A 57 -12.85 -6.34 -3.20
C ILE A 57 -14.33 -6.02 -2.99
N PRO A 58 -15.21 -7.03 -2.91
CA PRO A 58 -16.64 -6.80 -2.70
C PRO A 58 -16.91 -6.15 -1.32
N PRO A 59 -18.03 -5.42 -1.16
CA PRO A 59 -18.46 -4.96 0.16
C PRO A 59 -18.73 -6.16 1.07
N PHE A 60 -18.74 -5.89 2.36
CA PHE A 60 -18.91 -6.83 3.47
C PHE A 60 -17.89 -7.97 3.48
N THR A 61 -16.74 -7.78 2.83
CA THR A 61 -15.65 -8.75 2.76
C THR A 61 -14.46 -8.25 3.59
N PRO A 62 -14.39 -8.59 4.89
CA PRO A 62 -13.31 -8.12 5.77
C PRO A 62 -11.95 -8.75 5.43
N ILE A 63 -11.96 -9.94 4.81
CA ILE A 63 -10.75 -10.61 4.33
C ILE A 63 -11.01 -11.05 2.89
N PHE A 64 -10.22 -10.52 1.97
CA PHE A 64 -10.26 -10.91 0.56
C PHE A 64 -8.90 -11.47 0.15
N THR A 65 -8.90 -12.67 -0.44
CA THR A 65 -7.67 -13.33 -0.87
C THR A 65 -7.68 -13.52 -2.38
N GLN A 66 -6.64 -13.02 -3.03
CA GLN A 66 -6.42 -13.16 -4.46
C GLN A 66 -5.27 -14.12 -4.72
N ASN A 67 -5.49 -15.11 -5.59
CA ASN A 67 -4.40 -15.93 -6.12
C ASN A 67 -3.59 -15.08 -7.11
N VAL A 68 -2.29 -14.98 -6.88
CA VAL A 68 -1.30 -14.23 -7.65
C VAL A 68 -0.23 -15.17 -8.21
N THR A 69 -0.57 -16.38 -8.63
CA THR A 69 0.39 -17.28 -9.27
C THR A 69 0.90 -16.67 -10.59
N PRO A 70 2.23 -16.61 -10.84
CA PRO A 70 2.77 -16.17 -12.12
C PRO A 70 2.19 -16.95 -13.29
N GLN A 71 1.71 -16.26 -14.33
CA GLN A 71 1.02 -16.89 -15.46
C GLN A 71 1.96 -17.26 -16.61
N ARG A 72 3.13 -16.62 -16.67
CA ARG A 72 4.11 -16.82 -17.74
C ARG A 72 5.04 -17.98 -17.44
N SER A 73 5.00 -19.02 -18.27
CA SER A 73 5.82 -20.22 -18.14
C SER A 73 7.29 -20.01 -18.54
N ASP A 74 7.59 -18.96 -19.30
CA ASP A 74 8.94 -18.62 -19.73
C ASP A 74 9.75 -17.82 -18.69
N LEU A 75 9.08 -17.38 -17.62
CA LEU A 75 9.67 -16.67 -16.49
C LEU A 75 9.75 -17.56 -15.26
N GLU A 76 10.51 -17.12 -14.26
CA GLU A 76 10.53 -17.78 -12.97
C GLU A 76 9.16 -17.74 -12.28
N GLN A 77 8.83 -18.83 -11.58
CA GLN A 77 7.60 -18.94 -10.79
C GLN A 77 7.67 -18.16 -9.46
N LYS A 78 8.76 -17.43 -9.21
CA LYS A 78 8.91 -16.58 -8.03
C LYS A 78 9.01 -15.12 -8.47
N PHE A 79 8.23 -14.25 -7.83
CA PHE A 79 8.32 -12.82 -8.07
C PHE A 79 9.63 -12.24 -7.54
N THR A 80 10.26 -11.38 -8.35
CA THR A 80 11.33 -10.46 -7.92
C THR A 80 10.75 -9.24 -7.25
N TYR A 81 9.65 -8.73 -7.81
CA TYR A 81 8.89 -7.62 -7.29
C TYR A 81 7.39 -7.85 -7.52
N LEU A 82 6.57 -7.48 -6.54
CA LEU A 82 5.11 -7.55 -6.61
C LEU A 82 4.55 -6.26 -6.03
N ARG A 83 3.67 -5.60 -6.79
CA ARG A 83 2.98 -4.38 -6.36
C ARG A 83 1.49 -4.61 -6.40
N ALA A 84 0.81 -4.19 -5.34
CA ALA A 84 -0.64 -4.06 -5.33
C ALA A 84 -1.02 -2.61 -5.06
N GLU A 85 -1.86 -2.04 -5.91
CA GLU A 85 -2.45 -0.73 -5.73
C GLU A 85 -3.93 -0.89 -5.43
N TYR A 86 -4.46 -0.05 -4.53
CA TYR A 86 -5.86 -0.11 -4.14
C TYR A 86 -6.35 1.24 -3.65
N VAL A 87 -7.67 1.43 -3.68
CA VAL A 87 -8.32 2.68 -3.29
C VAL A 87 -9.35 2.41 -2.21
N SER A 88 -9.01 2.77 -0.98
CA SER A 88 -9.92 2.61 0.16
C SER A 88 -10.21 3.96 0.82
N PRO A 89 -11.32 4.62 0.47
CA PRO A 89 -11.64 5.96 0.96
C PRO A 89 -12.06 5.99 2.44
N MET A 90 -12.43 4.85 3.02
CA MET A 90 -13.05 4.78 4.35
C MET A 90 -12.25 3.99 5.39
N SER A 91 -11.32 3.14 4.98
CA SER A 91 -10.57 2.30 5.93
C SER A 91 -9.14 2.06 5.52
N ALA A 92 -8.26 1.95 6.51
CA ALA A 92 -6.98 1.27 6.32
C ALA A 92 -7.23 -0.16 5.84
N VAL A 93 -6.37 -0.61 4.92
CA VAL A 93 -6.33 -1.98 4.42
C VAL A 93 -4.92 -2.49 4.64
N ASP A 94 -4.78 -3.56 5.41
CA ASP A 94 -3.51 -4.24 5.55
C ASP A 94 -3.40 -5.31 4.47
N VAL A 95 -2.25 -5.37 3.79
CA VAL A 95 -2.02 -6.30 2.70
C VAL A 95 -0.86 -7.23 3.05
N VAL A 96 -1.07 -8.53 2.88
CA VAL A 96 -0.07 -9.55 3.19
C VAL A 96 0.10 -10.49 2.00
N TYR A 97 1.34 -10.64 1.54
CA TYR A 97 1.71 -11.61 0.52
C TYR A 97 2.28 -12.88 1.16
N ASN A 98 1.80 -14.05 0.70
CA ASN A 98 2.35 -15.35 1.06
C ASN A 98 2.96 -16.01 -0.18
N ASP A 99 4.28 -16.18 -0.16
CA ASP A 99 5.07 -16.71 -1.27
C ASP A 99 4.97 -18.23 -1.43
N LYS A 100 4.55 -18.96 -0.39
CA LYS A 100 4.36 -20.42 -0.46
C LYS A 100 3.07 -20.79 -1.17
N THR A 101 2.03 -19.99 -0.99
CA THR A 101 0.69 -20.24 -1.55
C THR A 101 0.35 -19.31 -2.72
N PHE A 102 1.29 -18.43 -3.12
CA PHE A 102 1.09 -17.40 -4.14
C PHE A 102 -0.21 -16.62 -3.94
N SER A 103 -0.46 -16.17 -2.71
CA SER A 103 -1.72 -15.53 -2.35
C SER A 103 -1.48 -14.16 -1.72
N LEU A 104 -2.24 -13.17 -2.18
CA LEU A 104 -2.28 -11.84 -1.61
C LEU A 104 -3.58 -11.66 -0.83
N SER A 105 -3.49 -11.34 0.45
CA SER A 105 -4.66 -11.14 1.31
C SER A 105 -4.79 -9.68 1.72
N PHE A 106 -6.00 -9.15 1.57
CA PHE A 106 -6.39 -7.80 1.96
C PHE A 106 -7.28 -7.90 3.20
N TYR A 107 -6.84 -7.27 4.30
CA TYR A 107 -7.59 -7.18 5.55
C TYR A 107 -8.21 -5.79 5.65
N VAL A 108 -9.52 -5.73 5.44
CA VAL A 108 -10.29 -4.49 5.33
C VAL A 108 -11.05 -4.25 6.63
N ARG A 109 -10.72 -3.17 7.35
CA ARG A 109 -11.33 -2.90 8.67
C ARG A 109 -12.79 -2.47 8.59
N PHE A 110 -13.16 -1.70 7.56
CA PHE A 110 -14.54 -1.25 7.32
C PHE A 110 -14.97 -1.52 5.87
N PRO A 111 -15.33 -2.75 5.52
CA PRO A 111 -15.59 -3.16 4.14
C PRO A 111 -17.02 -2.78 3.72
N PHE A 112 -17.42 -1.51 3.75
CA PHE A 112 -18.79 -1.12 3.38
C PHE A 112 -18.96 -0.77 1.90
N LEU A 113 -17.84 -0.55 1.20
CA LEU A 113 -17.80 -0.15 -0.20
C LEU A 113 -16.94 -1.13 -1.01
N ASN A 114 -17.16 -1.15 -2.33
CA ASN A 114 -16.23 -1.80 -3.25
C ASN A 114 -14.88 -1.09 -3.22
N ILE A 115 -13.80 -1.84 -3.07
CA ILE A 115 -12.42 -1.32 -3.12
C ILE A 115 -11.80 -1.81 -4.41
N PRO A 116 -11.56 -0.95 -5.43
CA PRO A 116 -10.83 -1.36 -6.61
C PRO A 116 -9.37 -1.66 -6.24
N PHE A 117 -8.80 -2.66 -6.91
CA PHE A 117 -7.39 -3.00 -6.79
C PHE A 117 -6.78 -3.36 -8.15
N GLY A 118 -5.48 -3.12 -8.27
CA GLY A 118 -4.61 -3.60 -9.33
C GLY A 118 -3.41 -4.33 -8.73
N ILE A 119 -2.99 -5.44 -9.33
CA ILE A 119 -1.84 -6.22 -8.90
C ILE A 119 -0.95 -6.45 -10.12
N VAL A 120 0.33 -6.12 -9.97
CA VAL A 120 1.35 -6.36 -11.01
C VAL A 120 2.52 -7.10 -10.38
N GLY A 121 2.84 -8.25 -10.93
CA GLY A 121 3.97 -9.09 -10.53
C GLY A 121 5.03 -9.13 -11.61
N TYR A 122 6.28 -9.05 -11.20
CA TYR A 122 7.46 -9.08 -12.06
C TYR A 122 8.33 -10.28 -11.72
N SER A 123 8.89 -10.89 -12.75
CA SER A 123 9.78 -12.04 -12.61
C SER A 123 10.85 -11.99 -13.69
N VAL A 124 12.02 -12.54 -13.39
CA VAL A 124 13.13 -12.63 -14.33
C VAL A 124 13.07 -13.92 -15.13
N LYS A 125 13.78 -13.96 -16.25
CA LYS A 125 14.03 -15.23 -16.95
C LYS A 125 14.96 -16.12 -16.13
N PRO A 126 14.80 -17.45 -16.16
CA PRO A 126 15.67 -18.38 -15.43
C PRO A 126 17.16 -18.23 -15.75
N SER A 127 17.50 -17.86 -16.99
CA SER A 127 18.87 -17.58 -17.41
C SER A 127 19.46 -16.35 -16.71
N HIS A 128 18.66 -15.30 -16.53
CA HIS A 128 19.08 -14.04 -15.92
C HIS A 128 19.25 -14.16 -14.39
N SER A 129 18.35 -14.92 -13.74
CA SER A 129 18.41 -15.20 -12.30
C SER A 129 19.72 -15.85 -11.85
N ARG A 130 20.27 -16.78 -12.64
CA ARG A 130 21.57 -17.42 -12.34
C ARG A 130 22.70 -16.40 -12.31
N THR A 131 22.71 -15.48 -13.27
CA THR A 131 23.71 -14.41 -13.36
C THR A 131 23.60 -13.46 -12.16
N TRP A 132 22.38 -13.04 -11.83
CA TRP A 132 22.11 -12.17 -10.67
C TRP A 132 22.55 -12.80 -9.35
N ASN A 133 22.16 -14.05 -9.10
CA ASN A 133 22.52 -14.75 -7.86
C ASN A 133 24.04 -14.94 -7.73
N THR A 134 24.73 -15.18 -8.85
CA THR A 134 26.21 -15.29 -8.88
C THR A 134 26.86 -13.95 -8.56
N TRP A 135 26.38 -12.87 -9.17
CA TRP A 135 26.87 -11.51 -8.90
C TRP A 135 26.66 -11.11 -7.44
N ARG A 136 25.48 -11.37 -6.87
CA ARG A 136 25.15 -11.03 -5.49
C ARG A 136 26.05 -11.77 -4.49
N ARG A 137 26.32 -13.05 -4.72
CA ARG A 137 27.29 -13.81 -3.90
C ARG A 137 28.69 -13.22 -4.00
N ASN A 138 29.16 -12.92 -5.20
CA ASN A 138 30.49 -12.35 -5.41
C ASN A 138 30.66 -11.00 -4.72
N LYS A 139 29.64 -10.12 -4.75
CA LYS A 139 29.69 -8.85 -3.99
C LYS A 139 29.77 -9.04 -2.48
N ASN A 140 29.04 -10.02 -1.94
CA ASN A 140 29.07 -10.30 -0.50
C ASN A 140 30.40 -10.94 -0.04
N HIS A 141 31.20 -11.48 -0.96
CA HIS A 141 32.55 -11.98 -0.69
C HIS A 141 33.65 -10.90 -0.73
N VAL A 142 33.33 -9.67 -1.15
CA VAL A 142 34.30 -8.55 -1.21
C VAL A 142 34.27 -7.68 0.04
N THR A 143 33.33 -7.93 0.97
CA THR A 143 33.28 -7.30 2.29
C THR A 143 33.71 -8.29 3.38
N LEU A 144 35.02 -8.47 3.53
CA LEU A 144 35.69 -8.92 4.75
C LEU A 144 37.00 -8.13 4.90
#